data_AF-A0A948U6S2-F1
#
_entry.id   AF-A0A948U6S2-F1
#
_cell.length_a   1.000
_cell.length_b   1.000
_cell.length_c   1.000
_cell.angle_alpha   90.00
_cell.angle_beta   90.00
_cell.angle_gamma   90.00
#
_symmetry.space_group_name_H-M   'P 1'
#
loop_
_entity.id
_entity.type
_entity.pdbx_description
1 polymer ?
#
loop_
_entity_poly.entity_id
_entity_poly.type
_entity_poly.pdbx_seq_one_letter_code
_entity_poly.pdbx_strand_id
1 'polypeptide(L)'
;GEVKDELLEKMPYIVVIIDELADLMAVVQQQVEGAITRLAQLSRAVGIHLILATQRPSVDVVTGIIKANFPARISFRVASRVDSRTVLDMNGADKLLGNGDLLFLRPGQHKPIRAQGSLIFDRELERVVNFIKKQKSPLYNQELLEAQEKKAGFSRRFEKDELFEEAVKVILQTKQASVSMLQRRLGLGYTRAARLIDMMEEEGIVGPYRGSRPREILIETEKDKVS
;
A
#
# COMPACT_ATOMS: atom_id res chain seq x y z
N GLY A 1 -30.75 44.53 3.54
CA GLY A 1 -30.04 43.42 2.88
C GLY A 1 -28.88 43.07 3.77
N GLU A 2 -29.12 42.18 4.73
CA GLU A 2 -28.07 41.72 5.63
C GLU A 2 -27.32 40.59 4.93
N VAL A 3 -26.08 40.87 4.56
CA VAL A 3 -25.15 39.83 4.12
C VAL A 3 -24.78 39.05 5.37
N LYS A 4 -25.35 37.86 5.52
CA LYS A 4 -24.86 36.88 6.50
C LYS A 4 -23.40 36.62 6.18
N ASP A 5 -22.54 36.97 7.10
CA ASP A 5 -21.16 36.53 7.17
C ASP A 5 -21.20 35.01 7.37
N GLU A 6 -21.33 34.26 6.27
CA GLU A 6 -21.12 32.81 6.28
C GLU A 6 -19.67 32.62 6.73
N LEU A 7 -19.52 32.29 8.01
CA LEU A 7 -18.26 31.90 8.63
C LEU A 7 -17.59 30.86 7.72
N LEU A 8 -16.66 31.30 6.88
CA LEU A 8 -15.86 30.44 6.02
C LEU A 8 -15.27 29.33 6.91
N GLU A 9 -15.74 28.10 6.72
CA GLU A 9 -15.22 26.97 7.48
C GLU A 9 -13.72 26.84 7.20
N LYS A 10 -12.92 26.91 8.26
CA LYS A 10 -11.47 26.74 8.15
C LYS A 10 -11.17 25.33 7.65
N MET A 11 -10.58 25.25 6.47
CA MET A 11 -10.10 23.98 5.94
C MET A 11 -8.96 23.45 6.82
N PRO A 12 -9.00 22.17 7.26
CA PRO A 12 -7.92 21.58 8.02
C PRO A 12 -6.71 21.33 7.12
N TYR A 13 -5.52 21.32 7.73
CA TYR A 13 -4.32 20.78 7.07
C TYR A 13 -4.49 19.27 6.87
N ILE A 14 -4.04 18.78 5.72
CA ILE A 14 -4.01 17.34 5.42
C ILE A 14 -2.56 16.89 5.45
N VAL A 15 -2.24 15.94 6.32
CA VAL A 15 -0.91 15.32 6.39
C VAL A 15 -1.00 13.89 5.89
N VAL A 16 -0.30 13.60 4.80
CA VAL A 16 -0.21 12.26 4.21
C VAL A 16 1.12 11.63 4.65
N ILE A 17 1.04 10.48 5.32
CA ILE A 17 2.21 9.77 5.84
C ILE A 17 2.32 8.43 5.09
N ILE A 18 3.50 8.17 4.52
CA ILE A 18 3.86 6.89 3.91
C ILE A 18 5.05 6.36 4.71
N ASP A 19 4.84 5.28 5.47
CA ASP A 19 5.84 4.71 6.38
C ASP A 19 6.96 3.95 5.63
N GLU A 20 6.60 3.29 4.51
CA GLU A 20 7.56 2.59 3.66
C GLU A 20 7.27 2.87 2.18
N LEU A 21 8.00 3.84 1.62
CA LEU A 21 7.90 4.23 0.22
C LEU A 21 8.34 3.11 -0.73
N ALA A 22 9.32 2.28 -0.32
CA ALA A 22 9.87 1.25 -1.19
C ALA A 22 8.81 0.21 -1.59
N ASP A 23 7.89 -0.11 -0.68
CA ASP A 23 6.82 -1.07 -0.94
C ASP A 23 5.84 -0.55 -1.99
N LEU A 24 5.58 0.76 -2.03
CA LEU A 24 4.77 1.37 -3.10
C LEU A 24 5.52 1.39 -4.44
N MET A 25 6.81 1.72 -4.41
CA MET A 25 7.64 1.80 -5.62
C MET A 25 7.84 0.42 -6.27
N ALA A 26 7.91 -0.65 -5.47
CA ALA A 26 8.06 -2.01 -5.96
C ALA A 26 6.86 -2.52 -6.78
N VAL A 27 5.66 -1.97 -6.55
CA VAL A 27 4.45 -2.39 -7.26
C VAL A 27 4.24 -1.59 -8.54
N VAL A 28 4.22 -0.24 -8.46
CA VAL A 28 4.00 0.63 -9.63
C VAL A 28 4.75 1.96 -9.53
N GLN A 29 6.08 1.92 -9.68
CA GLN A 29 6.97 3.07 -9.55
C GLN A 29 6.49 4.32 -10.30
N GLN A 30 6.22 4.22 -11.61
CA GLN A 30 5.87 5.39 -12.44
C GLN A 30 4.59 6.10 -11.98
N GLN A 31 3.55 5.35 -11.58
CA GLN A 31 2.28 5.94 -11.13
C GLN A 31 2.43 6.57 -9.75
N VAL A 32 3.13 5.90 -8.83
CA VAL A 32 3.39 6.39 -7.48
C VAL A 32 4.23 7.67 -7.51
N GLU A 33 5.32 7.66 -8.27
CA GLU A 33 6.22 8.80 -8.40
C GLU A 33 5.52 10.01 -9.06
N GLY A 34 4.70 9.77 -10.09
CA GLY A 34 3.88 10.81 -10.72
C GLY A 34 2.86 11.42 -9.76
N ALA A 35 2.16 10.61 -8.97
CA ALA A 35 1.20 11.08 -7.98
C ALA A 35 1.87 11.88 -6.86
N ILE A 36 2.97 11.37 -6.31
CA ILE A 36 3.75 12.05 -5.26
C ILE A 36 4.29 13.38 -5.77
N THR A 37 4.83 13.42 -6.99
CA THR A 37 5.36 14.64 -7.61
C THR A 37 4.26 15.68 -7.79
N ARG A 38 3.11 15.27 -8.34
CA ARG A 38 1.97 16.17 -8.54
C ARG A 38 1.46 16.74 -7.22
N LEU A 39 1.38 15.90 -6.18
CA LEU A 39 1.02 16.36 -4.84
C LEU A 39 2.04 17.36 -4.32
N ALA A 40 3.33 17.01 -4.29
CA ALA A 40 4.38 17.87 -3.74
C ALA A 40 4.48 19.25 -4.42
N GLN A 41 4.20 19.33 -5.73
CA GLN A 41 4.23 20.58 -6.49
C GLN A 41 3.02 21.48 -6.21
N LEU A 42 1.82 20.91 -6.11
CA LEU A 42 0.58 21.67 -5.94
C LEU A 42 0.26 21.97 -4.47
N SER A 43 0.78 21.16 -3.55
CA SER A 43 0.32 21.10 -2.17
C SER A 43 0.77 22.26 -1.28
N ARG A 44 1.88 22.93 -1.62
CA ARG A 44 2.54 23.91 -0.75
C ARG A 44 1.64 25.09 -0.35
N ALA A 45 0.77 25.55 -1.25
CA ALA A 45 -0.11 26.69 -1.01
C ALA A 45 -1.50 26.30 -0.46
N VAL A 46 -1.87 25.02 -0.52
CA VAL A 46 -3.24 24.54 -0.22
C VAL A 46 -3.35 23.75 1.08
N GLY A 47 -2.26 23.67 1.86
CA GLY A 47 -2.26 23.05 3.20
C GLY A 47 -2.18 21.52 3.20
N ILE A 48 -1.64 20.92 2.14
CA ILE A 48 -1.38 19.47 2.09
C ILE A 48 0.13 19.22 2.30
N HIS A 49 0.48 18.34 3.22
CA HIS A 49 1.86 18.02 3.59
C HIS A 49 2.12 16.52 3.45
N LEU A 50 3.27 16.15 2.88
CA LEU A 50 3.64 14.77 2.66
C LEU A 50 4.86 14.42 3.52
N ILE A 51 4.78 13.31 4.25
CA ILE A 51 5.88 12.69 4.98
C ILE A 51 6.13 11.32 4.36
N LEU A 52 7.32 11.16 3.77
CA LEU A 52 7.76 9.93 3.13
C LEU A 52 8.88 9.32 3.96
N ALA A 53 8.68 8.09 4.41
CA ALA A 53 9.68 7.29 5.13
C ALA A 53 10.01 6.03 4.33
N THR A 54 11.22 5.51 4.54
CA THR A 54 11.67 4.24 3.98
C THR A 54 12.87 3.72 4.77
N GLN A 55 12.97 2.41 4.93
CA GLN A 55 14.16 1.75 5.45
C GLN A 55 15.14 1.32 4.34
N ARG A 56 14.76 1.50 3.06
CA ARG A 56 15.54 1.09 1.88
C ARG A 56 15.99 2.32 1.09
N PRO A 57 17.06 3.02 1.52
CA PRO A 57 17.56 4.23 0.88
C PRO A 57 18.33 3.93 -0.43
N SER A 58 17.67 3.30 -1.41
CA SER A 58 18.21 3.04 -2.75
C SER A 58 17.81 4.13 -3.75
N VAL A 59 18.57 4.24 -4.85
CA VAL A 59 18.32 5.22 -5.92
C VAL A 59 16.97 5.00 -6.60
N ASP A 60 16.50 3.75 -6.62
CA ASP A 60 15.21 3.37 -7.20
C ASP A 60 14.02 3.81 -6.33
N VAL A 61 14.24 3.98 -5.02
CA VAL A 61 13.21 4.44 -4.07
C VAL A 61 13.29 5.96 -3.90
N VAL A 62 14.47 6.49 -3.64
CA VAL A 62 14.73 7.93 -3.46
C VAL A 62 15.28 8.52 -4.75
N THR A 63 14.42 8.55 -5.76
CA THR A 63 14.77 8.98 -7.12
C THR A 63 15.15 10.46 -7.17
N GLY A 64 15.74 10.89 -8.29
CA GLY A 64 16.00 12.32 -8.54
C GLY A 64 14.74 13.18 -8.51
N ILE A 65 13.60 12.67 -9.00
CA ILE A 65 12.34 13.41 -9.02
C ILE A 65 11.80 13.57 -7.60
N ILE A 66 11.85 12.52 -6.78
CA ILE A 66 11.50 12.61 -5.35
C ILE A 66 12.40 13.66 -4.68
N LYS A 67 13.73 13.59 -4.86
CA LYS A 67 14.64 14.57 -4.28
C LYS A 67 14.38 16.00 -4.72
N ALA A 68 14.01 16.22 -5.99
CA ALA A 68 13.72 17.55 -6.53
C ALA A 68 12.49 18.20 -5.87
N ASN A 69 11.50 17.41 -5.45
CA ASN A 69 10.26 17.91 -4.88
C ASN A 69 10.24 17.92 -3.33
N PHE A 70 11.16 17.21 -2.69
CA PHE A 70 11.27 17.10 -1.23
C PHE A 70 12.61 17.67 -0.72
N PRO A 71 12.69 19.00 -0.51
CA PRO A 71 13.93 19.67 -0.09
C PRO A 71 14.24 19.52 1.41
N ALA A 72 13.24 19.19 2.24
CA ALA A 72 13.45 18.84 3.65
C ALA A 72 13.73 17.34 3.74
N ARG A 73 14.87 16.95 4.33
CA ARG A 73 15.25 15.52 4.43
C ARG A 73 15.82 15.20 5.80
N ILE A 74 15.40 14.09 6.37
CA ILE A 74 15.92 13.54 7.61
C ILE A 74 16.53 12.19 7.28
N SER A 75 17.75 11.95 7.77
CA SER A 75 18.40 10.65 7.67
C SER A 75 18.88 10.23 9.05
N PHE A 76 18.39 9.08 9.52
CA PHE A 76 18.96 8.36 10.64
C PHE A 76 20.19 7.56 10.16
N ARG A 77 20.80 6.79 11.05
CA ARG A 77 21.92 5.92 10.69
C ARG A 77 21.57 5.02 9.51
N VAL A 78 22.41 5.05 8.48
CA VAL A 78 22.35 4.17 7.31
C VAL A 78 23.55 3.25 7.24
N ALA A 79 23.49 2.20 6.42
CA ALA A 79 24.52 1.18 6.34
C ALA A 79 25.80 1.67 5.64
N SER A 80 25.67 2.53 4.63
CA SER A 80 26.80 2.93 3.80
C SER A 80 26.82 4.42 3.42
N ARG A 81 28.00 4.89 2.97
CA ARG A 81 28.15 6.24 2.37
C ARG A 81 27.28 6.43 1.13
N VAL A 82 27.03 5.35 0.38
CA VAL A 82 26.18 5.38 -0.81
C VAL A 82 24.75 5.72 -0.37
N ASP A 83 24.23 5.02 0.64
CA ASP A 83 22.88 5.27 1.20
C ASP A 83 22.75 6.69 1.76
N SER A 84 23.79 7.19 2.43
CA SER A 84 23.82 8.57 2.92
C SER A 84 23.68 9.57 1.77
N ARG A 85 24.38 9.35 0.65
CA ARG A 85 24.28 10.20 -0.54
C ARG A 85 22.94 10.05 -1.22
N THR A 86 22.35 8.86 -1.21
CA THR A 86 21.02 8.64 -1.77
C THR A 86 19.98 9.53 -1.09
N VAL A 87 20.03 9.66 0.24
CA VAL A 87 19.05 10.47 1.00
C VAL A 87 19.43 11.96 1.07
N LEU A 88 20.68 12.27 1.42
CA LEU A 88 21.11 13.64 1.76
C LEU A 88 21.90 14.34 0.65
N ASP A 89 22.21 13.66 -0.45
CA ASP A 89 23.20 14.09 -1.46
C ASP A 89 24.60 14.34 -0.85
N MET A 90 24.84 13.84 0.37
CA MET A 90 26.05 14.05 1.16
C MET A 90 26.41 12.81 1.98
N ASN A 91 27.69 12.68 2.36
CA ASN A 91 28.13 11.69 3.33
C ASN A 91 27.81 12.14 4.77
N GLY A 92 27.76 11.19 5.72
CA GLY A 92 27.69 11.50 7.14
C GLY A 92 26.65 10.68 7.90
N ALA A 93 25.57 10.27 7.24
CA ALA A 93 24.54 9.45 7.90
C ALA A 93 25.06 8.03 8.24
N ASP A 94 26.05 7.54 7.49
CA ASP A 94 26.78 6.28 7.76
C ASP A 94 27.58 6.30 9.07
N LYS A 95 27.86 7.50 9.60
CA LYS A 95 28.63 7.71 10.83
C LYS A 95 27.78 8.02 12.05
N LEU A 96 26.45 8.05 11.90
CA LEU A 96 25.54 8.26 13.02
C LEU A 96 25.59 7.05 13.97
N LEU A 97 25.28 7.30 15.23
CA LEU A 97 25.39 6.30 16.30
C LEU A 97 24.20 5.32 16.29
N GLY A 98 23.07 5.69 15.69
CA GLY A 98 21.79 4.99 15.80
C GLY A 98 20.97 5.54 16.97
N ASN A 99 19.94 4.79 17.41
CA ASN A 99 19.13 5.13 18.59
C ASN A 99 18.63 6.59 18.62
N GLY A 100 18.12 7.09 17.48
CA GLY A 100 17.58 8.44 17.35
C GLY A 100 18.58 9.50 16.89
N ASP A 101 19.88 9.21 16.79
CA ASP A 101 20.86 10.14 16.20
C ASP A 101 20.55 10.35 14.70
N LEU A 102 20.43 11.61 14.28
CA LEU A 102 19.95 11.97 12.95
C LEU A 102 20.68 13.18 12.36
N LEU A 103 20.64 13.26 11.02
CA LEU A 103 20.96 14.45 10.25
C LEU A 103 19.70 15.02 9.63
N PHE A 104 19.44 16.31 9.86
CA PHE A 104 18.32 17.03 9.27
C PHE A 104 18.82 18.09 8.29
N LEU A 105 18.52 17.90 7.00
CA LEU A 105 18.73 18.88 5.94
C LEU A 105 17.48 19.76 5.81
N ARG A 106 17.60 21.00 6.25
CA ARG A 106 16.54 22.01 6.11
C ARG A 106 16.44 22.49 4.66
N PRO A 107 15.23 22.79 4.14
CA PRO A 107 15.07 23.42 2.84
C PRO A 107 15.93 24.67 2.70
N GLY A 108 16.63 24.79 1.58
CA GLY A 108 17.49 25.94 1.28
C GLY A 108 18.85 25.95 2.00
N GLN A 109 19.17 24.92 2.79
CA GLN A 109 20.49 24.79 3.41
C GLN A 109 21.36 23.76 2.67
N HIS A 110 22.67 24.00 2.64
CA HIS A 110 23.65 23.11 2.01
C HIS A 110 24.31 22.13 2.99
N LYS A 111 24.09 22.28 4.29
CA LYS A 111 24.64 21.40 5.33
C LYS A 111 23.54 20.94 6.27
N PRO A 112 23.48 19.64 6.59
CA PRO A 112 22.52 19.14 7.56
C PRO A 112 22.95 19.51 8.98
N ILE A 113 21.98 19.52 9.88
CA ILE A 113 22.16 19.69 11.31
C ILE A 113 22.09 18.32 11.96
N ARG A 114 23.07 18.00 12.80
CA ARG A 114 22.99 16.81 13.63
C ARG A 114 22.09 17.08 14.83
N ALA A 115 21.16 16.17 15.08
CA ALA A 115 20.24 16.27 16.21
C ALA A 115 19.97 14.87 16.79
N GLN A 116 19.31 14.85 17.95
CA GLN A 116 18.91 13.62 18.63
C GLN A 116 17.38 13.56 18.66
N GLY A 117 16.84 12.48 18.09
CA GLY A 117 15.42 12.16 18.15
C GLY A 117 14.97 11.88 19.58
N SER A 118 13.75 12.31 19.89
CA SER A 118 13.11 11.98 21.17
C SER A 118 12.68 10.52 21.17
N LEU A 119 13.02 9.79 22.23
CA LEU A 119 12.52 8.44 22.46
C LEU A 119 11.11 8.53 23.04
N ILE A 120 10.17 7.83 22.42
CA ILE A 120 8.79 7.70 22.90
C ILE A 120 8.56 6.20 23.09
N PHE A 121 8.17 5.80 24.31
CA PHE A 121 7.82 4.41 24.56
C PHE A 121 6.39 4.09 24.14
N ASP A 122 6.09 2.84 23.82
CA ASP A 122 4.75 2.39 23.40
C ASP A 122 3.67 2.77 24.40
N ARG A 123 3.95 2.64 25.70
CA ARG A 123 3.03 3.08 26.78
C ARG A 123 2.68 4.58 26.70
N GLU A 124 3.59 5.42 26.21
CA GLU A 124 3.35 6.85 26.07
C GLU A 124 2.51 7.14 24.84
N LEU A 125 2.81 6.45 23.74
CA LEU A 125 2.01 6.47 22.52
C LEU A 125 0.55 6.06 22.81
N GLU A 126 0.36 4.93 23.49
CA GLU A 126 -0.97 4.42 23.86
C GLU A 126 -1.74 5.42 24.72
N ARG A 127 -1.08 6.06 25.71
CA ARG A 127 -1.71 7.09 26.53
C ARG A 127 -2.22 8.26 25.69
N VAL A 128 -1.42 8.74 24.73
CA VAL A 128 -1.82 9.84 23.83
C VAL A 128 -2.95 9.41 22.90
N VAL A 129 -2.85 8.24 22.27
CA VAL A 129 -3.88 7.70 21.37
C VAL A 129 -5.21 7.55 22.12
N ASN A 130 -5.20 7.00 23.32
CA ASN A 130 -6.40 6.82 24.14
C ASN A 130 -6.99 8.15 24.60
N PHE A 131 -6.15 9.14 24.92
CA PHE A 131 -6.60 10.50 25.23
C PHE A 131 -7.32 11.15 24.05
N ILE A 132 -6.81 10.96 22.81
CA ILE A 132 -7.44 11.49 21.59
C ILE A 132 -8.75 10.77 21.28
N LYS A 133 -8.76 9.43 21.35
CA LYS A 133 -9.96 8.60 21.10
C LYS A 133 -11.15 8.97 22.00
N LYS A 134 -10.89 9.39 23.25
CA LYS A 134 -11.92 9.84 24.19
C LYS A 134 -12.59 11.16 23.81
N GLN A 135 -11.94 11.99 22.99
CA GLN A 135 -12.45 13.32 22.63
C GLN A 135 -13.40 13.27 21.44
N LYS A 136 -13.08 12.46 20.42
CA LYS A 136 -13.90 12.36 19.20
C LYS A 136 -13.62 11.06 18.46
N SER A 137 -14.69 10.45 17.94
CA SER A 137 -14.56 9.35 16.99
C SER A 137 -14.02 9.85 15.64
N PRO A 138 -13.21 9.05 14.94
CA PRO A 138 -12.70 9.42 13.61
C PRO A 138 -13.86 9.62 12.62
N LEU A 139 -13.80 10.72 11.88
CA LEU A 139 -14.70 11.00 10.76
C LEU A 139 -13.98 10.57 9.48
N TYR A 140 -14.25 9.34 9.04
CA TYR A 140 -13.67 8.81 7.81
C TYR A 140 -14.41 9.34 6.59
N ASN A 141 -13.66 9.69 5.54
CA ASN A 141 -14.24 9.99 4.24
C ASN A 141 -14.65 8.66 3.57
N GLN A 142 -15.96 8.46 3.41
CA GLN A 142 -16.52 7.23 2.84
C GLN A 142 -16.08 7.01 1.38
N GLU A 143 -15.90 8.06 0.59
CA GLU A 143 -15.44 7.93 -0.80
C GLU A 143 -14.03 7.34 -0.87
N LEU A 144 -13.16 7.69 0.07
CA LEU A 144 -11.81 7.11 0.17
C LEU A 144 -11.86 5.64 0.60
N LEU A 145 -12.73 5.30 1.54
CA LEU A 145 -12.95 3.92 1.97
C LEU A 145 -13.46 3.05 0.82
N GLU A 146 -14.49 3.52 0.10
CA GLU A 146 -15.02 2.83 -1.08
C GLU A 146 -13.99 2.70 -2.20
N ALA A 147 -13.17 3.73 -2.44
CA ALA A 147 -12.11 3.67 -3.43
C ALA A 147 -11.05 2.63 -3.06
N GLN A 148 -10.74 2.48 -1.77
CA GLN A 148 -9.83 1.44 -1.27
C GLN A 148 -10.45 0.04 -1.43
N GLU A 149 -11.73 -0.13 -1.13
CA GLU A 149 -12.45 -1.40 -1.33
C GLU A 149 -12.55 -1.77 -2.81
N LYS A 150 -12.84 -0.81 -3.69
CA LYS A 150 -12.88 -1.00 -5.15
C LYS A 150 -11.50 -1.34 -5.71
N LYS A 151 -10.42 -0.72 -5.23
CA LYS A 151 -9.04 -1.07 -5.61
C LYS A 151 -8.60 -2.43 -5.06
N ALA A 152 -8.94 -2.77 -3.83
CA ALA A 152 -8.71 -4.11 -3.28
C ALA A 152 -9.50 -5.17 -4.06
N GLY A 153 -10.71 -4.84 -4.52
CA GLY A 153 -11.50 -5.66 -5.44
C GLY A 153 -10.92 -5.73 -6.86
N PHE A 154 -10.19 -4.72 -7.32
CA PHE A 154 -9.54 -4.67 -8.63
C PHE A 154 -8.16 -5.37 -8.63
N SER A 155 -7.39 -5.27 -7.55
CA SER A 155 -6.20 -6.11 -7.31
C SER A 155 -6.57 -7.59 -7.17
N ARG A 156 -7.67 -7.92 -6.47
CA ARG A 156 -8.25 -9.27 -6.53
C ARG A 156 -8.71 -9.68 -7.94
N ARG A 157 -9.09 -8.72 -8.78
CA ARG A 157 -9.48 -8.97 -10.19
C ARG A 157 -8.27 -9.15 -11.12
N PHE A 158 -7.13 -8.53 -10.82
CA PHE A 158 -5.85 -8.80 -11.48
C PHE A 158 -5.19 -10.10 -10.98
N GLU A 159 -5.56 -10.59 -9.80
CA GLU A 159 -5.25 -11.96 -9.35
C GLU A 159 -6.23 -13.01 -9.91
N LYS A 160 -7.41 -12.61 -10.39
CA LYS A 160 -8.30 -13.51 -11.15
C LYS A 160 -7.67 -13.80 -12.51
N ASP A 161 -6.88 -14.88 -12.54
CA ASP A 161 -6.34 -15.53 -13.74
C ASP A 161 -7.37 -15.44 -14.88
N GLU A 162 -6.94 -15.03 -16.08
CA GLU A 162 -7.83 -14.84 -17.24
C GLU A 162 -8.70 -16.06 -17.55
N LEU A 163 -8.25 -17.26 -17.15
CA LEU A 163 -8.95 -18.52 -17.33
C LEU A 163 -9.82 -18.91 -16.13
N PHE A 164 -9.95 -18.07 -15.10
CA PHE A 164 -10.71 -18.39 -13.89
C PHE A 164 -12.20 -18.64 -14.20
N GLU A 165 -12.85 -17.75 -14.95
CA GLU A 165 -14.25 -17.93 -15.32
C GLU A 165 -14.47 -19.16 -16.22
N GLU A 166 -13.52 -19.42 -17.12
CA GLU A 166 -13.57 -20.59 -17.99
C GLU A 166 -13.38 -21.88 -17.18
N ALA A 167 -12.45 -21.88 -16.23
CA ALA A 167 -12.19 -23.01 -15.34
C ALA A 167 -13.39 -23.30 -14.43
N VAL A 168 -14.08 -22.27 -13.91
CA VAL A 168 -15.33 -22.44 -13.16
C VAL A 168 -16.39 -23.10 -14.04
N LYS A 169 -16.58 -22.63 -15.28
CA LYS A 169 -17.52 -23.25 -16.24
C LYS A 169 -17.20 -24.72 -16.49
N VAL A 170 -15.92 -25.05 -16.70
CA VAL A 170 -15.46 -26.43 -16.93
C VAL A 170 -15.76 -27.32 -15.72
N ILE A 171 -15.50 -26.86 -14.50
CA ILE A 171 -15.77 -27.65 -13.29
C ILE A 171 -17.28 -27.87 -13.10
N LEU A 172 -18.09 -26.83 -13.33
CA LEU A 172 -19.55 -26.94 -13.24
C LEU A 172 -20.12 -27.90 -14.29
N GLN A 173 -19.62 -27.85 -15.52
CA GLN A 173 -20.05 -28.75 -16.60
C GLN A 173 -19.62 -30.20 -16.39
N THR A 174 -18.40 -30.41 -15.89
CA THR A 174 -17.83 -31.75 -15.71
C THR A 174 -18.17 -32.37 -14.36
N LYS A 175 -18.72 -31.58 -13.42
CA LYS A 175 -18.95 -31.94 -12.01
C LYS A 175 -17.70 -32.52 -11.33
N GLN A 176 -16.50 -32.09 -11.74
CA GLN A 176 -15.22 -32.55 -11.19
C GLN A 176 -14.31 -31.35 -10.88
N ALA A 177 -13.96 -31.11 -9.62
CA ALA A 177 -13.02 -30.06 -9.23
C ALA A 177 -11.64 -30.63 -8.88
N SER A 178 -10.83 -30.97 -9.89
CA SER A 178 -9.44 -31.44 -9.66
C SER A 178 -8.44 -30.74 -10.56
N VAL A 179 -7.21 -30.59 -10.05
CA VAL A 179 -6.08 -29.96 -10.75
C VAL A 179 -5.81 -30.66 -12.09
N SER A 180 -5.72 -32.00 -12.08
CA SER A 180 -5.45 -32.80 -13.28
C SER A 180 -6.55 -32.71 -14.34
N MET A 181 -7.80 -32.47 -13.93
CA MET A 181 -8.91 -32.24 -14.86
C MET A 181 -8.72 -30.90 -15.59
N LEU A 182 -8.47 -29.81 -14.84
CA LEU A 182 -8.24 -28.49 -15.43
C LEU A 182 -7.01 -28.46 -16.34
N GLN A 183 -5.93 -29.15 -15.98
CA GLN A 183 -4.74 -29.27 -16.83
C GLN A 183 -5.08 -29.84 -18.21
N ARG A 184 -5.91 -30.89 -18.28
CA ARG A 184 -6.28 -31.53 -19.55
C ARG A 184 -7.30 -30.74 -20.35
N ARG A 185 -8.26 -30.11 -19.69
CA ARG A 185 -9.36 -29.37 -20.37
C ARG A 185 -8.92 -28.01 -20.88
N LEU A 186 -8.03 -27.33 -20.16
CA LEU A 186 -7.59 -25.96 -20.48
C LEU A 186 -6.11 -25.87 -20.89
N GLY A 187 -5.42 -27.01 -21.04
CA GLY A 187 -4.01 -27.03 -21.44
C GLY A 187 -3.06 -26.38 -20.44
N LEU A 188 -3.39 -26.41 -19.14
CA LEU A 188 -2.67 -25.69 -18.10
C LEU A 188 -1.52 -26.48 -17.50
N GLY A 189 -0.46 -25.77 -17.10
CA GLY A 189 0.57 -26.29 -16.21
C GLY A 189 0.02 -26.52 -14.79
N TYR A 190 0.62 -27.47 -14.06
CA TYR A 190 0.16 -27.91 -12.73
C TYR A 190 -0.02 -26.74 -11.75
N THR A 191 0.98 -25.86 -11.62
CA THR A 191 0.96 -24.73 -10.69
C THR A 191 -0.19 -23.75 -10.96
N ARG A 192 -0.51 -23.52 -12.24
CA ARG A 192 -1.59 -22.62 -12.64
C ARG A 192 -2.96 -23.26 -12.38
N ALA A 193 -3.12 -24.55 -12.70
CA ALA A 193 -4.33 -25.30 -12.40
C ALA A 193 -4.58 -25.46 -10.90
N ALA A 194 -3.53 -25.65 -10.08
CA ALA A 194 -3.63 -25.70 -8.64
C ALA A 194 -4.12 -24.37 -8.06
N ARG A 195 -3.49 -23.26 -8.50
CA ARG A 195 -3.89 -21.90 -8.10
C ARG A 195 -5.35 -21.60 -8.43
N LEU A 196 -5.82 -21.98 -9.63
CA LEU A 196 -7.22 -21.81 -10.02
C LEU A 196 -8.20 -22.55 -9.08
N ILE A 197 -7.84 -23.76 -8.66
CA ILE A 197 -8.66 -24.55 -7.73
C ILE A 197 -8.65 -23.95 -6.32
N ASP A 198 -7.51 -23.43 -5.86
CA ASP A 198 -7.39 -22.77 -4.56
C ASP A 198 -8.17 -21.45 -4.53
N MET A 199 -8.11 -20.67 -5.61
CA MET A 199 -8.93 -19.45 -5.76
C MET A 199 -10.43 -19.75 -5.77
N MET A 200 -10.85 -20.90 -6.33
CA MET A 200 -12.24 -21.33 -6.26
C MET A 200 -12.66 -21.77 -4.85
N GLU A 201 -11.74 -22.24 -4.02
CA GLU A 201 -12.00 -22.52 -2.61
C GLU A 201 -12.19 -21.22 -1.84
N GLU A 202 -11.32 -20.23 -2.07
CA GLU A 202 -11.43 -18.90 -1.46
C GLU A 202 -12.74 -18.18 -1.83
N GLU A 203 -13.22 -18.36 -3.07
CA GLU A 203 -14.50 -17.79 -3.55
C GLU A 203 -15.72 -18.66 -3.16
N GLY A 204 -15.52 -19.75 -2.41
CA GLY A 204 -16.61 -20.63 -1.95
C GLY A 204 -17.30 -21.43 -3.06
N ILE A 205 -16.64 -21.61 -4.21
CA ILE A 205 -17.11 -22.39 -5.37
C ILE A 205 -16.84 -23.88 -5.15
N VAL A 206 -15.71 -24.21 -4.54
CA VAL A 206 -15.32 -25.59 -4.20
C VAL A 206 -14.95 -25.71 -2.72
N GLY A 207 -15.16 -26.88 -2.14
CA GLY A 207 -14.82 -27.20 -0.76
C GLY A 207 -13.32 -27.42 -0.53
N PRO A 208 -12.91 -27.65 0.72
CA PRO A 208 -11.50 -27.67 1.09
C PRO A 208 -10.72 -28.82 0.47
N TYR A 209 -9.38 -28.69 0.48
CA TYR A 209 -8.47 -29.70 -0.05
C TYR A 209 -8.73 -31.11 0.53
N ARG A 210 -8.95 -32.10 -0.35
CA ARG A 210 -9.20 -33.52 -0.01
C ARG A 210 -8.11 -34.46 -0.53
N GLY A 211 -6.85 -34.02 -0.55
CA GLY A 211 -5.74 -34.86 -1.01
C GLY A 211 -5.76 -35.09 -2.52
N SER A 212 -5.71 -36.36 -2.94
CA SER A 212 -5.75 -36.76 -4.35
C SER A 212 -7.15 -36.80 -4.98
N ARG A 213 -8.21 -36.62 -4.18
CA ARG A 213 -9.60 -36.66 -4.66
C ARG A 213 -10.06 -35.29 -5.17
N PRO A 214 -10.99 -35.25 -6.14
CA PRO A 214 -11.65 -34.00 -6.53
C PRO A 214 -12.30 -33.31 -5.32
N ARG A 215 -12.21 -31.98 -5.30
CA ARG A 215 -12.90 -31.14 -4.30
C ARG A 215 -14.41 -31.18 -4.55
N GLU A 216 -15.16 -31.00 -3.47
CA GLU A 216 -16.62 -30.89 -3.53
C GLU A 216 -17.00 -29.57 -4.19
N ILE A 217 -18.01 -29.53 -5.05
CA ILE A 217 -18.48 -28.29 -5.67
C ILE A 217 -19.62 -27.76 -4.80
N LEU A 218 -19.50 -26.52 -4.31
CA LEU A 218 -20.40 -25.93 -3.32
C LEU A 218 -21.50 -25.06 -3.95
N ILE A 219 -21.40 -24.78 -5.25
CA ILE A 219 -22.38 -23.98 -6.00
C ILE A 219 -23.21 -24.86 -6.95
N GLU A 220 -24.51 -24.63 -6.98
CA GLU A 220 -25.44 -25.28 -7.90
C GLU A 220 -25.60 -24.46 -9.18
N THR A 221 -25.76 -25.13 -10.32
CA THR A 221 -26.02 -24.43 -11.59
C THR A 221 -27.51 -24.08 -11.70
N GLU A 222 -27.87 -23.04 -12.46
CA GLU A 222 -29.28 -22.70 -12.73
C GLU A 222 -30.10 -23.87 -13.32
N LYS A 223 -29.43 -24.86 -13.94
CA LYS A 223 -30.08 -26.08 -14.44
C LYS A 223 -30.56 -27.03 -13.34
N ASP A 224 -29.98 -26.96 -12.14
CA ASP A 224 -30.38 -27.81 -11.01
C ASP A 224 -31.62 -27.24 -10.26
N LYS A 225 -32.03 -25.99 -10.56
CA LYS A 225 -33.23 -25.35 -9.97
C LYS A 225 -34.53 -25.61 -10.73
N VAL A 226 -34.49 -26.31 -11.85
CA VAL A 226 -35.67 -26.58 -12.72
C VAL A 226 -35.85 -28.08 -12.96
N SER A 227 -35.56 -28.92 -11.96
CA SER A 227 -35.87 -30.35 -11.96
C SER A 227 -36.56 -30.73 -10.66
#